data_AF-A0A2S5A5P9-F1
#
_entry.id   AF-A0A2S5A5P9-F1
#
_cell.length_a   1.000
_cell.length_b   1.000
_cell.length_c   1.000
_cell.angle_alpha   90.00
_cell.angle_beta   90.00
_cell.angle_gamma   90.00
#
_symmetry.space_group_name_H-M   'P 1'
#
loop_
_entity.id
_entity.type
_entity.pdbx_description
1 polymer ?
#
loop_
_entity_poly.entity_id
_entity_poly.type
_entity_poly.pdbx_seq_one_letter_code
_entity_poly.pdbx_strand_id
1 'polypeptide(L)'
;MRSFFSYFKKFKSDKNIFFVTKPNNSIYVAISTIHGRGVFAQHPIKVGSIIEECPIIKMKLQEMTVRKHMLLNYYAFMIDEQSEYTGIALGYGSLYNHSDNCNAIYYFNKDKELMIFEAVQPIAKDEEITINYLGPESAGQSIESWFNKPEL
;
A
#
# COMPACT_ATOMS: atom_id res chain seq x y z
N MET A 1 2.55 29.63 2.59
CA MET A 1 2.78 28.69 1.47
C MET A 1 4.05 27.91 1.78
N ARG A 2 3.97 26.62 2.15
CA ARG A 2 5.20 25.82 2.36
C ARG A 2 5.88 25.65 1.01
N SER A 3 7.16 26.01 0.89
CA SER A 3 7.85 25.84 -0.39
C SER A 3 7.98 24.35 -0.71
N PHE A 4 7.80 23.98 -1.97
CA PHE A 4 7.97 22.62 -2.49
C PHE A 4 9.28 21.97 -1.97
N PHE A 5 10.35 22.75 -1.86
CA PHE A 5 11.66 22.31 -1.34
C PHE A 5 11.67 21.93 0.14
N SER A 6 10.75 22.44 0.96
CA SER A 6 10.64 22.07 2.38
C SER A 6 10.27 20.59 2.59
N TYR A 7 9.52 19.99 1.66
CA TYR A 7 9.10 18.60 1.75
C TYR A 7 10.30 17.66 1.58
N PHE A 8 11.08 17.88 0.52
CA PHE A 8 12.25 17.06 0.21
C PHE A 8 13.40 17.23 1.21
N LYS A 9 13.54 18.41 1.85
CA LYS A 9 14.55 18.62 2.90
C LYS A 9 14.33 17.74 4.14
N LYS A 10 13.08 17.34 4.44
CA LYS A 10 12.79 16.43 5.56
C LYS A 10 13.15 14.98 5.30
N PHE A 11 13.18 14.55 4.03
CA PHE A 11 13.56 13.19 3.64
C PHE A 11 15.05 12.90 3.87
N LYS A 12 15.91 13.95 3.86
CA LYS A 12 17.29 13.88 4.35
C LYS A 12 17.31 13.91 5.89
N SER A 13 16.79 12.86 6.50
CA SER A 13 17.02 12.53 7.91
C SER A 13 18.30 11.70 8.00
N ASP A 14 19.11 11.89 9.05
CA ASP A 14 20.33 11.10 9.34
C ASP A 14 20.08 9.58 9.47
N LYS A 15 18.82 9.14 9.44
CA LYS A 15 18.42 7.72 9.44
C LYS A 15 18.29 7.09 8.05
N ASN A 16 18.28 7.89 6.97
CA ASN A 16 18.01 7.44 5.58
C ASN A 16 19.27 7.45 4.69
N ILE A 17 20.44 7.06 5.23
CA ILE A 17 21.73 7.25 4.53
C ILE A 17 21.94 6.22 3.39
N PHE A 18 21.19 5.11 3.35
CA PHE A 18 21.22 4.16 2.23
C PHE A 18 19.83 3.60 1.93
N PHE A 19 18.99 4.40 1.27
CA PHE A 19 17.72 3.93 0.72
C PHE A 19 17.96 3.35 -0.68
N VAL A 20 17.97 2.02 -0.80
CA VAL A 20 18.02 1.33 -2.10
C VAL A 20 16.93 0.25 -2.11
N THR A 21 15.81 0.53 -2.78
CA THR A 21 14.90 -0.54 -3.18
C THR A 21 15.42 -1.12 -4.50
N LYS A 22 15.56 -2.43 -4.58
CA LYS A 22 15.89 -3.11 -5.83
C LYS A 22 14.62 -3.31 -6.65
N PRO A 23 14.70 -3.34 -7.99
CA PRO A 23 13.58 -3.80 -8.82
C PRO A 23 13.08 -5.15 -8.30
N ASN A 24 11.77 -5.27 -8.14
CA ASN A 24 11.16 -6.50 -7.67
C ASN A 24 10.92 -7.44 -8.85
N ASN A 25 11.70 -8.53 -8.90
CA ASN A 25 11.59 -9.54 -9.96
C ASN A 25 10.65 -10.71 -9.57
N SER A 26 10.08 -10.67 -8.36
CA SER A 26 9.20 -11.72 -7.84
C SER A 26 7.74 -11.49 -8.20
N ILE A 27 7.41 -10.29 -8.71
CA ILE A 27 6.05 -9.86 -9.03
C ILE A 27 6.01 -9.09 -10.34
N TYR A 28 4.85 -9.06 -10.99
CA TYR A 28 4.59 -8.26 -12.18
C TYR A 28 3.18 -7.67 -12.14
N VAL A 29 2.94 -6.64 -12.96
CA VAL A 29 1.61 -6.02 -13.10
C VAL A 29 0.97 -6.51 -14.39
N ALA A 30 -0.29 -6.91 -14.31
CA ALA A 30 -1.12 -7.27 -15.46
C ALA A 30 -2.56 -6.79 -15.28
N ILE A 31 -3.41 -7.06 -16.28
CA ILE A 31 -4.85 -6.78 -16.16
C ILE A 31 -5.47 -7.79 -15.21
N SER A 32 -6.16 -7.29 -14.19
CA SER A 32 -6.86 -8.11 -13.21
C SER A 32 -8.24 -8.52 -13.71
N THR A 33 -8.65 -9.74 -13.37
CA THR A 33 -10.03 -10.20 -13.55
C THR A 33 -10.98 -9.64 -12.50
N ILE A 34 -10.44 -9.10 -11.39
CA ILE A 34 -11.17 -8.39 -10.35
C ILE A 34 -11.42 -6.96 -10.85
N HIS A 35 -10.38 -6.12 -10.85
CA HIS A 35 -10.49 -4.70 -11.23
C HIS A 35 -9.21 -4.15 -11.87
N GLY A 36 -9.33 -3.61 -13.09
CA GLY A 36 -8.28 -2.79 -13.71
C GLY A 36 -6.91 -3.47 -13.78
N ARG A 37 -5.94 -2.94 -13.04
CA ARG A 37 -4.59 -3.50 -12.91
C ARG A 37 -4.47 -4.25 -11.59
N GLY A 38 -3.78 -5.37 -11.61
CA GLY A 38 -3.44 -6.15 -10.42
C GLY A 38 -1.96 -6.50 -10.39
N VAL A 39 -1.50 -6.96 -9.22
CA VAL A 39 -0.13 -7.44 -9.00
C VAL A 39 -0.17 -8.95 -8.91
N PHE A 40 0.74 -9.62 -9.61
CA PHE A 40 0.77 -11.06 -9.75
C PHE A 40 2.14 -11.62 -9.38
N ALA A 41 2.17 -12.84 -8.85
CA ALA A 41 3.40 -13.52 -8.50
C ALA A 41 4.12 -14.08 -9.74
N GLN A 42 5.38 -13.73 -9.96
CA GLN A 42 6.20 -14.23 -11.08
C GLN A 42 6.66 -15.69 -10.87
N HIS A 43 6.69 -16.14 -9.62
CA HIS A 43 7.02 -17.49 -9.16
C HIS A 43 6.28 -17.77 -7.84
N PRO A 44 6.23 -19.03 -7.35
CA PRO A 44 5.60 -19.31 -6.07
C PRO A 44 6.23 -18.50 -4.93
N ILE A 45 5.39 -17.95 -4.05
CA ILE A 45 5.79 -17.16 -2.87
C ILE A 45 5.32 -17.90 -1.61
N LYS A 46 6.22 -18.05 -0.65
CA LYS A 46 5.92 -18.73 0.63
C LYS A 46 5.23 -17.76 1.59
N VAL A 47 4.37 -18.29 2.45
CA VAL A 47 3.85 -17.56 3.61
C VAL A 47 5.00 -16.93 4.43
N GLY A 48 4.79 -15.70 4.90
CA GLY A 48 5.77 -14.88 5.63
C GLY A 48 6.85 -14.24 4.75
N SER A 49 6.82 -14.43 3.44
CA SER A 49 7.77 -13.75 2.55
C SER A 49 7.38 -12.28 2.38
N ILE A 50 8.36 -11.38 2.51
CA ILE A 50 8.19 -10.00 2.07
C ILE A 50 8.05 -10.00 0.55
N ILE A 51 6.89 -9.59 0.08
CA ILE A 51 6.55 -9.49 -1.32
C ILE A 51 7.20 -8.24 -1.89
N GLU A 52 7.01 -7.09 -1.25
CA GLU A 52 7.52 -5.81 -1.74
C GLU A 52 7.74 -4.82 -0.58
N GLU A 53 8.81 -4.02 -0.67
CA GLU A 53 9.05 -2.87 0.20
C GLU A 53 8.91 -1.58 -0.65
N CYS A 54 7.81 -0.86 -0.44
CA CYS A 54 7.44 0.31 -1.24
C CYS A 54 7.86 1.61 -0.56
N PRO A 55 8.63 2.50 -1.24
CA PRO A 55 8.76 3.88 -0.81
C PRO A 55 7.39 4.54 -0.72
N ILE A 56 7.20 5.47 0.21
CA ILE A 56 5.90 6.11 0.43
C ILE A 56 5.97 7.63 0.37
N ILE A 57 5.02 8.23 -0.34
CA ILE A 57 4.79 9.68 -0.29
C ILE A 57 3.84 9.97 0.86
N LYS A 58 4.39 10.42 1.99
CA LYS A 58 3.61 10.77 3.19
C LYS A 58 2.93 12.13 3.01
N MET A 59 1.67 12.22 3.41
CA MET A 59 0.87 13.45 3.41
C MET A 59 -0.01 13.52 4.65
N LYS A 60 -0.40 14.72 5.06
CA LYS A 60 -1.30 14.88 6.21
C LYS A 60 -2.73 14.56 5.79
N LEU A 61 -3.50 13.92 6.66
CA LEU A 61 -4.89 13.55 6.40
C LEU A 61 -5.75 14.73 5.96
N GLN A 62 -5.56 15.90 6.59
CA GLN A 62 -6.23 17.15 6.21
C GLN A 62 -6.06 17.52 4.72
N GLU A 63 -4.93 17.18 4.09
CA GLU A 63 -4.65 17.49 2.68
C GLU A 63 -5.50 16.63 1.74
N MET A 64 -5.93 15.45 2.21
CA MET A 64 -6.83 14.54 1.52
C MET A 64 -8.31 14.89 1.76
N THR A 65 -8.67 15.23 3.00
CA THR A 65 -10.06 15.59 3.35
C THR A 65 -10.55 16.82 2.60
N VAL A 66 -9.67 17.81 2.37
CA VAL A 66 -9.97 19.00 1.55
C VAL A 66 -10.28 18.63 0.09
N ARG A 67 -9.87 17.44 -0.36
CA ARG A 67 -10.00 16.98 -1.75
C ARG A 67 -10.63 15.58 -1.82
N LYS A 68 -11.73 15.40 -1.10
CA LYS A 68 -12.45 14.12 -0.93
C LYS A 68 -12.69 13.31 -2.22
N HIS A 69 -12.86 13.97 -3.36
CA HIS A 69 -13.14 13.31 -4.65
C HIS A 69 -11.92 13.17 -5.57
N MET A 70 -10.70 13.36 -5.06
CA MET A 70 -9.51 13.09 -5.86
C MET A 70 -9.36 11.59 -6.09
N LEU A 71 -9.13 11.22 -7.36
CA LEU A 71 -8.84 9.84 -7.76
C LEU A 71 -7.72 9.20 -6.93
N LEU A 72 -6.73 10.00 -6.51
CA LEU A 72 -5.61 9.53 -5.71
C LEU A 72 -6.03 9.00 -4.33
N ASN A 73 -7.21 9.37 -3.84
CA ASN A 73 -7.73 8.91 -2.55
C ASN A 73 -8.01 7.41 -2.53
N TYR A 74 -8.35 6.82 -3.68
CA TYR A 74 -8.57 5.38 -3.82
C TYR A 74 -7.27 4.56 -3.79
N TYR A 75 -6.11 5.22 -3.73
CA TYR A 75 -4.79 4.61 -3.77
C TYR A 75 -3.97 4.86 -2.49
N ALA A 76 -4.56 5.56 -1.51
CA ALA A 76 -3.88 6.00 -0.31
C ALA A 76 -4.08 5.05 0.86
N PHE A 77 -3.02 4.87 1.64
CA PHE A 77 -2.99 4.05 2.84
C PHE A 77 -2.99 4.92 4.08
N MET A 78 -3.68 4.51 5.13
CA MET A 78 -3.49 5.08 6.46
C MET A 78 -2.17 4.54 7.03
N ILE A 79 -1.26 5.41 7.48
CA ILE A 79 0.08 5.00 7.95
C ILE A 79 0.40 5.44 9.37
N ASP A 80 -0.34 6.42 9.89
CA ASP A 80 -0.33 6.79 11.31
C ASP A 80 -1.67 7.41 11.68
N GLU A 81 -2.54 6.64 12.33
CA GLU A 81 -3.85 7.12 12.78
C GLU A 81 -3.74 8.17 13.88
N GLN A 82 -2.76 8.04 14.78
CA GLN A 82 -2.58 8.97 15.90
C GLN A 82 -2.05 10.32 15.42
N SER A 83 -1.15 10.29 14.44
CA SER A 83 -0.54 11.51 13.89
C SER A 83 -1.26 12.02 12.63
N GLU A 84 -2.39 11.41 12.26
CA GLU A 84 -3.21 11.75 11.08
C GLU A 84 -2.39 11.81 9.77
N TYR A 85 -1.57 10.78 9.49
CA TYR A 85 -0.86 10.66 8.21
C TYR A 85 -1.41 9.54 7.35
N THR A 86 -1.47 9.85 6.07
CA THR A 86 -1.74 8.91 4.99
C THR A 86 -0.58 8.95 3.99
N GLY A 87 -0.52 8.00 3.07
CA GLY A 87 0.49 8.02 2.04
C GLY A 87 0.16 7.15 0.83
N ILE A 88 0.81 7.49 -0.27
CA ILE A 88 0.75 6.73 -1.52
C ILE A 88 1.97 5.82 -1.57
N ALA A 89 1.73 4.51 -1.62
CA ALA A 89 2.79 3.54 -1.81
C ALA A 89 3.24 3.58 -3.28
N LEU A 90 4.53 3.82 -3.48
CA LEU A 90 5.17 3.72 -4.79
C LEU A 90 5.44 2.24 -5.13
N GLY A 91 6.36 1.96 -6.05
CA GLY A 91 6.51 0.59 -6.56
C GLY A 91 5.19 0.12 -7.18
N TYR A 92 4.76 -1.08 -6.82
CA TYR A 92 3.41 -1.58 -7.13
C TYR A 92 2.45 -1.50 -5.94
N GLY A 93 2.84 -0.89 -4.83
CA GLY A 93 2.06 -0.85 -3.58
C GLY A 93 0.63 -0.32 -3.72
N SER A 94 0.41 0.72 -4.51
CA SER A 94 -0.94 1.22 -4.80
C SER A 94 -1.64 0.49 -5.96
N LEU A 95 -1.18 -0.69 -6.38
CA LEU A 95 -1.80 -1.50 -7.44
C LEU A 95 -2.32 -2.86 -6.97
N TYR A 96 -2.08 -3.24 -5.71
CA TYR A 96 -2.66 -4.47 -5.15
C TYR A 96 -4.17 -4.30 -5.00
N ASN A 97 -4.93 -5.22 -5.59
CA ASN A 97 -6.38 -5.20 -5.52
C ASN A 97 -6.90 -5.72 -4.17
N HIS A 98 -8.18 -5.46 -3.94
CA HIS A 98 -8.88 -5.92 -2.75
C HIS A 98 -9.39 -7.35 -2.87
N SER A 99 -9.32 -8.12 -1.78
CA SER A 99 -10.08 -9.35 -1.55
C SER A 99 -10.38 -9.51 -0.06
N ASP A 100 -11.56 -10.02 0.29
CA ASP A 100 -11.91 -10.39 1.66
C ASP A 100 -11.06 -11.58 2.14
N ASN A 101 -10.82 -12.54 1.24
CA ASN A 101 -9.89 -13.65 1.42
C ASN A 101 -8.53 -13.31 0.79
N CYS A 102 -7.91 -12.22 1.26
CA CYS A 102 -6.62 -11.76 0.75
C CYS A 102 -5.48 -12.73 1.11
N ASN A 103 -4.51 -12.86 0.21
CA ASN A 103 -3.31 -13.70 0.36
C ASN A 103 -2.08 -12.89 0.82
N ALA A 104 -2.19 -11.56 0.95
CA ALA A 104 -1.16 -10.68 1.50
C ALA A 104 -1.73 -9.65 2.51
N ILE A 105 -0.86 -9.19 3.41
CA ILE A 105 -1.10 -8.05 4.31
C ILE A 105 -0.12 -6.92 3.99
N TYR A 106 -0.39 -5.74 4.53
CA TYR A 106 0.53 -4.61 4.44
C TYR A 106 0.69 -3.89 5.79
N TYR A 107 1.85 -3.28 6.02
CA TYR A 107 2.08 -2.44 7.19
C TYR A 107 3.14 -1.37 6.94
N PHE A 108 3.02 -0.24 7.64
CA PHE A 108 4.00 0.84 7.55
C PHE A 108 5.15 0.62 8.54
N ASN A 109 6.35 0.40 8.01
CA ASN A 109 7.57 0.36 8.80
C ASN A 109 8.05 1.79 9.09
N LYS A 110 7.82 2.26 10.32
CA LYS A 110 8.14 3.64 10.75
C LYS A 110 9.65 3.94 10.73
N ASP A 111 10.49 2.95 11.02
CA ASP A 111 11.94 3.13 11.10
C ASP A 111 12.58 3.28 9.71
N LYS A 112 12.08 2.51 8.74
CA LYS A 112 12.53 2.55 7.33
C LYS A 112 11.76 3.55 6.47
N GLU A 113 10.63 4.05 6.97
CA GLU A 113 9.61 4.80 6.21
C GLU A 113 9.17 4.09 4.91
N LEU A 114 8.84 2.81 5.02
CA LEU A 114 8.42 1.95 3.90
C LEU A 114 7.04 1.35 4.16
N MET A 115 6.23 1.22 3.11
CA MET A 115 5.07 0.34 3.13
C MET A 115 5.54 -1.07 2.76
N ILE A 116 5.31 -2.04 3.63
CA ILE A 116 5.74 -3.43 3.47
C ILE A 116 4.54 -4.27 3.09
N PHE A 117 4.67 -5.13 2.09
CA PHE A 117 3.69 -6.13 1.72
C PHE A 117 4.24 -7.53 2.02
N GLU A 118 3.47 -8.36 2.72
CA GLU A 118 3.90 -9.67 3.20
C GLU A 118 2.84 -10.74 2.91
N ALA A 119 3.28 -11.89 2.41
CA ALA A 119 2.39 -13.02 2.12
C ALA A 119 1.88 -13.66 3.41
N VAL A 120 0.55 -13.82 3.54
CA VAL A 120 -0.07 -14.54 4.67
C VAL A 120 -0.61 -15.92 4.28
N GLN A 121 -0.61 -16.21 2.99
CA GLN A 121 -0.92 -17.53 2.42
C GLN A 121 0.19 -17.90 1.42
N PRO A 122 0.38 -19.19 1.08
CA PRO A 122 1.18 -19.54 -0.08
C PRO A 122 0.53 -18.97 -1.35
N ILE A 123 1.32 -18.34 -2.22
CA ILE A 123 0.85 -17.73 -3.48
C ILE A 123 1.48 -18.50 -4.63
N ALA A 124 0.66 -19.03 -5.52
CA ALA A 124 1.12 -19.76 -6.70
C ALA A 124 1.70 -18.81 -7.76
N LYS A 125 2.47 -19.37 -8.70
CA LYS A 125 2.89 -18.62 -9.88
C LYS A 125 1.65 -18.13 -10.65
N ASP A 126 1.71 -16.88 -11.11
CA ASP A 126 0.67 -16.19 -11.89
C ASP A 126 -0.64 -15.95 -11.11
N GLU A 127 -0.66 -16.20 -9.80
CA GLU A 127 -1.78 -15.85 -8.91
C GLU A 127 -1.77 -14.36 -8.59
N GLU A 128 -2.97 -13.74 -8.56
CA GLU A 128 -3.11 -12.34 -8.17
C GLU A 128 -2.90 -12.18 -6.66
N ILE A 129 -2.04 -11.23 -6.30
CA ILE A 129 -1.76 -10.84 -4.94
C ILE A 129 -2.76 -9.77 -4.54
N THR A 130 -3.54 -10.05 -3.51
CA THR A 130 -4.60 -9.16 -3.02
C THR A 130 -4.41 -8.84 -1.55
N ILE A 131 -4.92 -7.69 -1.15
CA ILE A 131 -4.89 -7.17 0.22
C ILE A 131 -6.30 -6.86 0.72
N ASN A 132 -6.47 -6.66 2.03
CA ASN A 132 -7.71 -6.14 2.57
C ASN A 132 -7.64 -4.60 2.70
N TYR A 133 -8.49 -3.86 1.97
CA TYR A 133 -8.48 -2.38 2.00
C TYR A 133 -8.93 -1.78 3.32
N LEU A 134 -9.58 -2.57 4.18
CA LEU A 134 -10.05 -2.10 5.48
C LEU A 134 -8.91 -1.98 6.49
N GLY A 135 -7.73 -2.52 6.18
CA GLY A 135 -6.56 -2.46 7.03
C GLY A 135 -5.97 -3.83 7.33
N PRO A 136 -4.73 -3.86 7.86
CA PRO A 136 -4.05 -5.11 8.22
C PRO A 136 -4.77 -5.91 9.31
N GLU A 137 -5.50 -5.25 10.20
CA GLU A 137 -6.29 -5.91 11.26
C GLU A 137 -7.64 -6.46 10.78
N SER A 138 -7.99 -6.19 9.52
CA SER A 138 -9.26 -6.56 8.92
C SER A 138 -9.16 -7.73 7.94
N ALA A 139 -8.07 -8.50 7.96
CA ALA A 139 -7.96 -9.72 7.16
C ALA A 139 -9.16 -10.66 7.42
N GLY A 140 -9.93 -10.99 6.37
CA GLY A 140 -11.17 -11.77 6.47
C GLY A 140 -12.46 -10.96 6.70
N GLN A 141 -12.41 -9.63 6.83
CA GLN A 141 -13.59 -8.77 6.94
C GLN A 141 -14.06 -8.28 5.56
N SER A 142 -15.37 -8.25 5.33
CA SER A 142 -15.97 -7.93 4.03
C SER A 142 -16.13 -6.42 3.76
N ILE A 143 -15.80 -6.00 2.53
CA ILE A 143 -16.00 -4.62 2.05
C ILE A 143 -17.47 -4.26 1.77
N GLU A 144 -18.40 -5.22 1.73
CA GLU A 144 -19.85 -4.93 1.66
C GLU A 144 -20.31 -4.10 2.88
N SER A 145 -19.59 -4.20 3.99
CA SER A 145 -19.81 -3.35 5.18
C SER A 145 -19.43 -1.88 4.96
N TRP A 146 -18.62 -1.56 3.94
CA TRP A 146 -18.16 -0.20 3.62
C TRP A 146 -18.97 0.45 2.50
N PHE A 147 -19.36 -0.28 1.46
CA PHE A 147 -20.25 0.26 0.41
C PHE A 147 -21.65 0.61 0.92
N ASN A 148 -22.09 -0.04 2.01
CA ASN A 148 -23.37 0.25 2.68
C ASN A 148 -23.27 1.33 3.77
N LYS A 149 -22.10 1.96 3.99
CA LYS A 149 -22.02 3.13 4.85
C LYS A 149 -22.53 4.34 4.07
N PRO A 150 -23.57 5.04 4.56
CA PRO A 150 -24.07 6.24 3.89
C PRO A 150 -22.95 7.29 3.90
N GLU A 151 -22.47 7.60 2.70
CA GLU A 151 -21.61 8.72 2.30
C GLU A 151 -20.39 9.03 3.19
N LEU A 152 -19.19 8.91 2.60
CA LEU A 152 -17.99 9.55 3.13
C LEU A 152 -18.13 11.07 3.12
#